data_AF-A0A067EGS9-F1
#
_entry.id   AF-A0A067EGS9-F1
#
_cell.length_a   1.000
_cell.length_b   1.000
_cell.length_c   1.000
_cell.angle_alpha   90.00
_cell.angle_beta   90.00
_cell.angle_gamma   90.00
#
_symmetry.space_group_name_H-M   'P 1'
#
loop_
_entity.id
_entity.type
_entity.pdbx_description
1 polymer ?
#
loop_
_entity_poly.entity_id
_entity_poly.type
_entity_poly.pdbx_seq_one_letter_code
_entity_poly.pdbx_strand_id
1 'polypeptide(L)'
;MDFELRRAREKLEKEQKERKERARLKLEREKKAKEEAKKQREAIEAAQRSRRLDAIDAQLKADQEMQESLLAGGGIVFYHTLEALPFQGSGDKIKLPPSCFTELSGQGAFDKGPLHFKLSVLHQEGPSNMEDGEKESNRSTHSGVLEFTADEGFVGLPPHVWRNLFPSDTPNNSFVEVRYVRLPKGTYAKLQPEGIGFAELPNQKAVLETSLRQHATLSQDDVLTVNYGELAYKLKVLELKPSSSVSVLETDIEVDIVSPDDMSAGTDQYTLKPLLFGKSESGMVEEGKYVFYKFTIDDDTRKKIVSGEKRAEVRVDSEIDGGDTSIYVSRHPLLFPTRHLHEWSSHDAGSKVVILSSKDKSVDVGTYSIGVYGFKDMTKFQVLVTLEDDSGRKVGQEATSSSSSIEMDTVQCKNCKRFIPSRSIVLHEAYCSRHSVACQHAGCGMVLRTEEARDHVHCDKCGQGLQRREMEKHMKVFHEQCSCPCGVVLENAAMVSYCPLP
;
A
#
# COMPACT_ATOMS: atom_id res chain seq x y z
N MET A 1 -81.53 84.77 8.66
CA MET A 1 -81.86 83.71 9.64
C MET A 1 -81.63 82.30 9.11
N ASP A 2 -81.85 82.02 7.83
CA ASP A 2 -81.80 80.63 7.30
C ASP A 2 -80.38 80.05 7.07
N PHE A 3 -79.38 80.91 6.93
CA PHE A 3 -77.98 80.51 6.66
C PHE A 3 -77.26 79.99 7.91
N GLU A 4 -77.53 80.57 9.08
CA GLU A 4 -76.90 80.19 10.35
C GLU A 4 -77.42 78.83 10.88
N LEU A 5 -78.71 78.55 10.70
CA LEU A 5 -79.33 77.25 11.04
C LEU A 5 -78.81 76.12 10.15
N ARG A 6 -78.60 76.34 8.85
CA ARG A 6 -77.99 75.37 7.94
C ARG A 6 -76.55 75.04 8.35
N ARG A 7 -75.75 76.07 8.65
CA ARG A 7 -74.34 75.91 9.06
C ARG A 7 -74.21 75.17 10.39
N ALA A 8 -75.12 75.39 11.33
CA ALA A 8 -75.17 74.68 12.60
C ALA A 8 -75.54 73.19 12.42
N ARG A 9 -76.48 72.88 11.52
CA ARG A 9 -76.90 71.50 11.21
C ARG A 9 -75.81 70.71 10.49
N GLU A 10 -75.12 71.31 9.53
CA GLU A 10 -73.96 70.72 8.86
C GLU A 10 -72.80 70.45 9.83
N LYS A 11 -72.55 71.38 10.76
CA LYS A 11 -71.52 71.20 11.80
C LYS A 11 -71.86 70.02 12.72
N LEU A 12 -73.13 69.90 13.12
CA LEU A 12 -73.61 68.81 13.97
C LEU A 12 -73.55 67.45 13.23
N GLU A 13 -73.92 67.40 11.95
CA GLU A 13 -73.80 66.19 11.12
C GLU A 13 -72.34 65.78 10.91
N LYS A 14 -71.45 66.74 10.67
CA LYS A 14 -70.01 66.47 10.54
C LYS A 14 -69.44 65.91 11.84
N GLU A 15 -69.81 66.48 12.98
CA GLU A 15 -69.36 66.03 14.30
C GLU A 15 -69.91 64.63 14.66
N GLN A 16 -71.18 64.35 14.31
CA GLN A 16 -71.76 63.01 14.46
C GLN A 16 -71.08 61.98 13.55
N LYS A 17 -70.73 62.36 12.32
CA LYS A 17 -70.02 61.49 11.38
C LYS A 17 -68.59 61.19 11.86
N GLU A 18 -67.86 62.21 12.32
CA GLU A 18 -66.52 62.06 12.92
C GLU A 18 -66.55 61.19 14.19
N ARG A 19 -67.56 61.34 15.07
CA ARG A 19 -67.73 60.46 16.24
C ARG A 19 -67.96 59.01 15.84
N LYS A 20 -68.84 58.77 14.84
CA LYS A 20 -69.14 57.42 14.35
C LYS A 20 -67.91 56.78 13.69
N GLU A 21 -67.13 57.56 12.95
CA GLU A 21 -65.89 57.10 12.31
C GLU A 21 -64.80 56.79 13.34
N ARG A 22 -64.60 57.65 14.35
CA ARG A 22 -63.69 57.39 15.48
C ARG A 22 -64.08 56.14 16.27
N ALA A 23 -65.37 55.94 16.53
CA ALA A 23 -65.86 54.73 17.20
C ALA A 23 -65.61 53.47 16.36
N ARG A 24 -65.81 53.53 15.04
CA ARG A 24 -65.53 52.44 14.10
C ARG A 24 -64.04 52.10 14.07
N LEU A 25 -63.16 53.09 13.95
CA LEU A 25 -61.71 52.92 13.97
C LEU A 25 -61.21 52.33 15.29
N LYS A 26 -61.78 52.75 16.42
CA LYS A 26 -61.43 52.18 17.73
C LYS A 26 -61.81 50.69 17.81
N LEU A 27 -63.00 50.33 17.35
CA LEU A 27 -63.49 48.95 17.37
C LEU A 27 -62.72 48.04 16.40
N GLU A 28 -62.30 48.58 15.25
CA GLU A 28 -61.44 47.88 14.30
C GLU A 28 -60.03 47.66 14.85
N ARG A 29 -59.45 48.67 15.51
CA ARG A 29 -58.15 48.55 16.20
C ARG A 29 -58.19 47.54 17.34
N GLU A 30 -59.27 47.51 18.11
CA GLU A 30 -59.48 46.55 19.20
C GLU A 30 -59.65 45.12 18.67
N LYS A 31 -60.42 44.93 17.57
CA LYS A 31 -60.50 43.63 16.87
C LYS A 31 -59.14 43.15 16.38
N LYS A 32 -58.36 44.02 15.73
CA LYS A 32 -57.03 43.69 15.23
C LYS A 32 -56.06 43.33 16.35
N ALA A 33 -56.07 44.09 17.45
CA ALA A 33 -55.26 43.79 18.64
C ALA A 33 -55.65 42.45 19.29
N LYS A 34 -56.95 42.13 19.34
CA LYS A 34 -57.44 40.84 19.88
C LYS A 34 -57.04 39.66 18.99
N GLU A 35 -57.05 39.84 17.67
CA GLU A 35 -56.61 38.82 16.70
C GLU A 35 -55.10 38.58 16.76
N GLU A 36 -54.29 39.66 16.85
CA GLU A 36 -52.85 39.56 17.07
C GLU A 36 -52.51 38.87 18.39
N ALA A 37 -53.20 39.23 19.49
CA ALA A 37 -53.01 38.57 20.78
C ALA A 37 -53.37 37.08 20.73
N LYS A 38 -54.42 36.70 19.97
CA LYS A 38 -54.79 35.30 19.75
C LYS A 38 -53.71 34.56 18.95
N LYS A 39 -53.22 35.13 17.85
CA LYS A 39 -52.12 34.56 17.05
C LYS A 39 -50.83 34.40 17.86
N GLN A 40 -50.48 35.39 18.69
CA GLN A 40 -49.31 35.30 19.57
C GLN A 40 -49.45 34.18 20.58
N ARG A 41 -50.64 34.02 21.20
CA ARG A 41 -50.91 32.94 22.15
C ARG A 41 -50.84 31.55 21.47
N GLU A 42 -51.45 31.41 20.30
CA GLU A 42 -51.39 30.17 19.50
C GLU A 42 -49.95 29.84 19.07
N ALA A 43 -49.15 30.84 18.69
CA ALA A 43 -47.74 30.66 18.35
C ALA A 43 -46.89 30.20 19.56
N ILE A 44 -47.12 30.78 20.74
CA ILE A 44 -46.44 30.36 21.98
C ILE A 44 -46.82 28.92 22.35
N GLU A 45 -48.10 28.58 22.27
CA GLU A 45 -48.60 27.23 22.57
C GLU A 45 -48.07 26.19 21.57
N ALA A 46 -48.02 26.54 20.27
CA ALA A 46 -47.43 25.70 19.24
C ALA A 46 -45.92 25.49 19.47
N ALA A 47 -45.18 26.55 19.81
CA ALA A 47 -43.76 26.45 20.12
C ALA A 47 -43.49 25.59 21.37
N GLN A 48 -44.31 25.74 22.42
CA GLN A 48 -44.23 24.89 23.61
C GLN A 48 -44.56 23.42 23.31
N ARG A 49 -45.54 23.16 22.43
CA ARG A 49 -45.89 21.81 21.99
C ARG A 49 -44.76 21.17 21.19
N SER A 50 -44.12 21.91 20.27
CA SER A 50 -42.94 21.43 19.52
C SER A 50 -41.83 21.03 20.48
N ARG A 51 -41.42 21.93 21.39
CA ARG A 51 -40.35 21.64 22.36
C ARG A 51 -40.63 20.42 23.24
N ARG A 52 -41.90 20.16 23.59
CA ARG A 52 -42.29 18.96 24.33
C ARG A 52 -42.16 17.70 23.49
N LEU A 53 -42.57 17.73 22.22
CA LEU A 53 -42.40 16.62 21.30
C LEU A 53 -40.92 16.33 21.05
N ASP A 54 -40.12 17.37 20.81
CA ASP A 54 -38.67 17.25 20.61
C ASP A 54 -37.99 16.67 21.86
N ALA A 55 -38.42 17.09 23.07
CA ALA A 55 -37.90 16.53 24.32
C ALA A 55 -38.31 15.07 24.54
N ILE A 56 -39.53 14.68 24.15
CA ILE A 56 -39.99 13.29 24.23
C ILE A 56 -39.23 12.41 23.24
N ASP A 57 -39.04 12.88 22.00
CA ASP A 57 -38.28 12.16 20.97
C ASP A 57 -36.82 11.99 21.38
N ALA A 58 -36.19 13.04 21.92
CA ALA A 58 -34.85 12.99 22.48
C ALA A 58 -34.74 11.97 23.63
N GLN A 59 -35.73 11.93 24.53
CA GLN A 59 -35.76 10.96 25.62
C GLN A 59 -35.92 9.52 25.11
N LEU A 60 -36.85 9.29 24.18
CA LEU A 60 -37.07 7.96 23.59
C LEU A 60 -35.82 7.45 22.87
N LYS A 61 -35.13 8.34 22.15
CA LYS A 61 -33.88 8.01 21.49
C LYS A 61 -32.77 7.66 22.49
N ALA A 62 -32.62 8.44 23.57
CA ALA A 62 -31.66 8.17 24.63
C ALA A 62 -31.95 6.84 25.35
N ASP A 63 -33.22 6.56 25.65
CA ASP A 63 -33.65 5.30 26.27
C ASP A 63 -33.36 4.10 25.35
N GLN A 64 -33.59 4.26 24.04
CA GLN A 64 -33.29 3.23 23.04
C GLN A 64 -31.78 2.97 22.92
N GLU A 65 -30.96 4.02 22.82
CA GLU A 65 -29.49 3.91 22.76
C GLU A 65 -28.93 3.25 24.03
N MET A 66 -29.48 3.59 25.20
CA MET A 66 -29.10 2.95 26.46
C MET A 66 -29.45 1.46 26.49
N GLN A 67 -30.64 1.11 26.01
CA GLN A 67 -31.07 -0.30 25.91
C GLN A 67 -30.20 -1.09 24.93
N GLU A 68 -29.85 -0.50 23.77
CA GLU A 68 -28.92 -1.11 22.82
C GLU A 68 -27.52 -1.31 23.41
N SER A 69 -27.00 -0.31 24.15
CA SER A 69 -25.71 -0.43 24.83
C SER A 69 -25.71 -1.52 25.90
N LEU A 70 -26.81 -1.65 26.67
CA LEU A 70 -26.99 -2.73 27.64
C LEU A 70 -26.98 -4.10 26.97
N LEU A 71 -27.66 -4.25 25.84
CA LEU A 71 -27.69 -5.50 25.08
C LEU A 71 -26.31 -5.83 24.50
N ALA A 72 -25.65 -4.86 23.87
CA ALA A 72 -24.34 -5.02 23.25
C ALA A 72 -23.24 -5.37 24.27
N GLY A 73 -23.22 -4.71 25.43
CA GLY A 73 -22.28 -5.02 26.52
C GLY A 73 -22.67 -6.25 27.35
N GLY A 74 -23.81 -6.90 27.06
CA GLY A 74 -24.25 -8.06 27.82
C GLY A 74 -24.60 -7.75 29.28
N GLY A 75 -25.28 -6.63 29.51
CA GLY A 75 -25.66 -6.10 30.81
C GLY A 75 -24.59 -5.21 31.47
N ILE A 76 -23.52 -4.87 30.76
CA ILE A 76 -22.48 -3.94 31.21
C ILE A 76 -22.58 -2.68 30.35
N VAL A 77 -22.63 -1.52 30.98
CA VAL A 77 -22.65 -0.23 30.29
C VAL A 77 -21.37 0.47 30.64
N PHE A 78 -20.50 0.58 29.64
CA PHE A 78 -19.24 1.29 29.74
C PHE A 78 -19.07 2.07 28.46
N TYR A 79 -19.01 3.39 28.57
CA TYR A 79 -18.68 4.28 27.48
C TYR A 79 -17.91 5.49 28.03
N HIS A 80 -16.81 5.86 27.37
CA HIS A 80 -16.01 7.05 27.71
C HIS A 80 -15.58 7.76 26.44
N THR A 81 -15.56 9.09 26.50
CA THR A 81 -14.94 9.92 25.47
C THR A 81 -13.50 10.19 25.88
N LEU A 82 -12.56 9.69 25.10
CA LEU A 82 -11.12 9.81 25.36
C LEU A 82 -10.42 10.49 24.19
N GLU A 83 -9.36 11.23 24.50
CA GLU A 83 -8.50 11.83 23.48
C GLU A 83 -7.57 10.76 22.89
N ALA A 84 -7.54 10.65 21.56
CA ALA A 84 -6.80 9.61 20.85
C ALA A 84 -5.33 9.99 20.67
N LEU A 85 -4.42 9.12 21.14
CA LEU A 85 -2.99 9.25 20.94
C LEU A 85 -2.43 8.07 20.13
N PRO A 86 -1.65 8.31 19.07
CA PRO A 86 -1.00 7.24 18.34
C PRO A 86 0.12 6.63 19.18
N PHE A 87 0.28 5.30 19.16
CA PHE A 87 1.45 4.63 19.71
C PHE A 87 1.96 3.53 18.78
N GLN A 88 3.23 3.15 18.95
CA GLN A 88 3.84 2.05 18.21
C GLN A 88 3.29 0.72 18.75
N GLY A 89 2.37 0.09 18.00
CA GLY A 89 1.76 -1.19 18.35
C GLY A 89 1.45 -2.05 17.13
N SER A 90 1.19 -3.33 17.34
CA SER A 90 0.75 -4.28 16.30
C SER A 90 -0.72 -4.65 16.49
N GLY A 91 -1.43 -4.87 15.39
CA GLY A 91 -2.83 -5.29 15.43
C GLY A 91 -3.79 -4.19 15.89
N ASP A 92 -4.84 -4.57 16.61
CA ASP A 92 -5.97 -3.73 17.02
C ASP A 92 -6.11 -3.58 18.56
N LYS A 93 -5.01 -3.76 19.30
CA LYS A 93 -5.04 -3.72 20.77
C LYS A 93 -4.74 -2.32 21.28
N ILE A 94 -5.72 -1.68 21.90
CA ILE A 94 -5.61 -0.31 22.43
C ILE A 94 -5.11 -0.27 23.86
N LYS A 95 -4.59 0.89 24.28
CA LYS A 95 -4.27 1.17 25.69
C LYS A 95 -5.34 2.05 26.31
N LEU A 96 -5.86 1.63 27.46
CA LEU A 96 -6.88 2.38 28.19
C LEU A 96 -6.34 2.90 29.53
N PRO A 97 -6.98 3.91 30.14
CA PRO A 97 -6.63 4.37 31.48
C PRO A 97 -6.88 3.33 32.58
N PRO A 98 -6.15 3.37 33.71
CA PRO A 98 -6.41 2.55 34.89
C PRO A 98 -7.83 2.72 35.49
N SER A 99 -8.43 3.91 35.37
CA SER A 99 -9.82 4.14 35.79
C SER A 99 -10.81 3.21 35.05
N CYS A 100 -10.60 2.98 33.75
CA CYS A 100 -11.43 2.09 32.93
C CYS A 100 -11.35 0.63 33.42
N PHE A 101 -10.18 0.18 33.87
CA PHE A 101 -10.02 -1.15 34.47
C PHE A 101 -10.90 -1.30 35.72
N THR A 102 -10.84 -0.29 36.60
CA THR A 102 -11.56 -0.31 37.88
C THR A 102 -13.08 -0.37 37.65
N GLU A 103 -13.58 0.41 36.69
CA GLU A 103 -15.00 0.42 36.33
C GLU A 103 -15.45 -0.91 35.71
N LEU A 104 -14.71 -1.43 34.72
CA LEU A 104 -15.02 -2.70 34.06
C LEU A 104 -14.94 -3.88 35.04
N SER A 105 -13.99 -3.84 35.99
CA SER A 105 -13.86 -4.84 37.04
C SER A 105 -15.03 -4.78 38.01
N GLY A 106 -15.45 -3.58 38.43
CA GLY A 106 -16.63 -3.38 39.27
C GLY A 106 -17.94 -3.87 38.64
N GLN A 107 -18.03 -3.87 37.30
CA GLN A 107 -19.18 -4.40 36.55
C GLN A 107 -19.06 -5.88 36.16
N GLY A 108 -17.97 -6.57 36.54
CA GLY A 108 -17.77 -7.99 36.23
C GLY A 108 -17.51 -8.27 34.75
N ALA A 109 -16.87 -7.35 34.01
CA ALA A 109 -16.59 -7.53 32.58
C ALA A 109 -15.60 -8.67 32.31
N PHE A 110 -14.61 -8.83 33.17
CA PHE A 110 -13.54 -9.84 33.03
C PHE A 110 -14.06 -11.29 33.13
N ASP A 111 -15.19 -11.50 33.82
CA ASP A 111 -15.82 -12.83 33.93
C ASP A 111 -16.59 -13.22 32.66
N LYS A 112 -16.82 -12.27 31.74
CA LYS A 112 -17.62 -12.46 30.53
C LYS A 112 -16.81 -12.78 29.28
N GLY A 113 -15.51 -13.02 29.43
CA GLY A 113 -14.59 -13.40 28.35
C GLY A 113 -13.70 -12.25 27.88
N PRO A 114 -13.16 -12.31 26.64
CA PRO A 114 -12.29 -11.28 26.11
C PRO A 114 -12.98 -9.92 26.02
N LEU A 115 -12.24 -8.86 26.36
CA LEU A 115 -12.74 -7.50 26.32
C LEU A 115 -12.60 -6.92 24.92
N HIS A 116 -13.72 -6.51 24.34
CA HIS A 116 -13.77 -5.81 23.06
C HIS A 116 -14.41 -4.44 23.24
N PHE A 117 -13.96 -3.48 22.45
CA PHE A 117 -14.42 -2.11 22.48
C PHE A 117 -14.78 -1.66 21.06
N LYS A 118 -15.91 -0.99 20.94
CA LYS A 118 -16.27 -0.22 19.75
C LYS A 118 -15.72 1.19 19.92
N LEU A 119 -14.93 1.62 18.95
CA LEU A 119 -14.36 2.97 18.85
C LEU A 119 -15.14 3.73 17.79
N SER A 120 -15.64 4.92 18.10
CA SER A 120 -16.33 5.77 17.13
C SER A 120 -15.75 7.19 17.18
N VAL A 121 -15.47 7.78 16.03
CA VAL A 121 -14.95 9.16 15.98
C VAL A 121 -16.04 10.15 16.37
N LEU A 122 -15.72 11.11 17.23
CA LEU A 122 -16.60 12.23 17.56
C LEU A 122 -16.17 13.45 16.73
N HIS A 123 -16.97 13.84 15.74
CA HIS A 123 -16.75 15.09 15.03
C HIS A 123 -17.22 16.26 15.90
N GLN A 124 -16.33 17.21 16.21
CA GLN A 124 -16.77 18.53 16.66
C GLN A 124 -17.34 19.26 15.45
N GLU A 125 -18.64 19.10 15.20
CA GLU A 125 -19.36 19.97 14.29
C GLU A 125 -19.26 21.42 14.81
N GLY A 126 -18.41 22.23 14.18
CA GLY A 126 -18.65 23.66 14.12
C GLY A 126 -19.94 23.91 13.33
N PRO A 127 -20.69 24.99 13.59
CA PRO A 127 -21.95 25.23 12.91
C PRO A 127 -21.67 25.71 11.48
N SER A 128 -21.54 24.78 10.54
CA SER A 128 -21.49 25.11 9.11
C SER A 128 -22.73 24.57 8.41
N ASN A 129 -23.63 25.50 8.10
CA ASN A 129 -24.69 25.31 7.12
C ASN A 129 -24.07 24.88 5.77
N MET A 130 -24.18 23.61 5.41
CA MET A 130 -24.22 23.20 4.01
C MET A 130 -25.23 22.06 3.85
N GLU A 131 -26.32 22.37 3.17
CA GLU A 131 -27.20 21.39 2.54
C GLU A 131 -26.43 20.82 1.32
N ASP A 132 -25.89 19.60 1.43
CA ASP A 132 -25.97 18.60 0.36
C ASP A 132 -25.42 17.24 0.82
N GLY A 133 -26.30 16.25 0.71
CA GLY A 133 -26.10 14.81 0.58
C GLY A 133 -24.71 14.19 0.77
N GLU A 134 -24.39 13.82 2.00
CA GLU A 134 -23.94 12.49 2.43
C GLU A 134 -23.92 12.56 3.95
N LYS A 135 -24.72 11.73 4.64
CA LYS A 135 -24.55 11.56 6.08
C LYS A 135 -23.12 11.04 6.25
N GLU A 136 -22.17 11.89 6.70
CA GLU A 136 -20.86 11.42 7.13
C GLU A 136 -21.12 10.31 8.14
N SER A 137 -20.91 9.07 7.71
CA SER A 137 -21.11 7.92 8.57
C SER A 137 -20.07 8.04 9.67
N ASN A 138 -20.54 8.14 10.92
CA ASN A 138 -19.65 8.05 12.09
C ASN A 138 -18.81 6.78 11.93
N ARG A 139 -17.55 6.96 11.53
CA ARG A 139 -16.64 5.84 11.32
C ARG A 139 -16.41 5.16 12.65
N SER A 140 -16.57 3.86 12.64
CA SER A 140 -16.36 3.04 13.83
C SER A 140 -15.58 1.79 13.49
N THR A 141 -14.68 1.42 14.38
CA THR A 141 -13.92 0.16 14.32
C THR A 141 -13.99 -0.53 15.67
N HIS A 142 -13.63 -1.81 15.72
CA HIS A 142 -13.56 -2.56 16.96
C HIS A 142 -12.12 -2.86 17.31
N SER A 143 -11.87 -3.06 18.60
CA SER A 143 -10.52 -3.26 19.12
C SER A 143 -10.54 -4.08 20.39
N GLY A 144 -9.47 -4.84 20.62
CA GLY A 144 -9.20 -5.45 21.92
C GLY A 144 -8.44 -4.46 22.83
N VAL A 145 -8.26 -4.81 24.10
CA VAL A 145 -7.37 -4.07 25.00
C VAL A 145 -6.02 -4.77 25.12
N LEU A 146 -4.93 -3.99 25.04
CA LEU A 146 -3.57 -4.46 25.32
C LEU A 146 -3.28 -4.40 26.82
N GLU A 147 -3.44 -3.21 27.39
CA GLU A 147 -3.12 -2.91 28.80
C GLU A 147 -3.87 -1.66 29.26
N PHE A 148 -3.94 -1.50 30.59
CA PHE A 148 -4.59 -0.35 31.25
C PHE A 148 -3.56 0.61 31.84
N THR A 149 -2.72 1.19 30.98
CA THR A 149 -1.59 2.05 31.38
C THR A 149 -1.59 3.42 30.69
N ALA A 150 -2.65 3.79 29.98
CA ALA A 150 -2.75 5.12 29.36
C ALA A 150 -2.98 6.19 30.45
N ASP A 151 -2.59 7.43 30.15
CA ASP A 151 -2.89 8.55 31.03
C ASP A 151 -4.41 8.80 31.10
N GLU A 152 -4.89 9.24 32.26
CA GLU A 152 -6.32 9.52 32.46
C GLU A 152 -6.83 10.55 31.44
N GLY A 153 -7.94 10.23 30.77
CA GLY A 153 -8.50 11.03 29.68
C GLY A 153 -8.00 10.70 28.28
N PHE A 154 -7.00 9.82 28.14
CA PHE A 154 -6.40 9.46 26.86
C PHE A 154 -6.58 7.98 26.51
N VAL A 155 -6.59 7.68 25.21
CA VAL A 155 -6.57 6.31 24.68
C VAL A 155 -5.43 6.14 23.68
N GLY A 156 -4.62 5.11 23.88
CA GLY A 156 -3.55 4.76 22.95
C GLY A 156 -4.08 3.92 21.81
N LEU A 157 -3.97 4.40 20.57
CA LEU A 157 -4.40 3.70 19.36
C LEU A 157 -3.19 3.21 18.54
N PRO A 158 -3.15 1.92 18.15
CA PRO A 158 -2.12 1.43 17.25
C PRO A 158 -2.35 1.90 15.80
N PRO A 159 -1.34 1.83 14.91
CA PRO A 159 -1.42 2.37 13.56
C PRO A 159 -2.56 1.81 12.70
N HIS A 160 -2.92 0.54 12.90
CA HIS A 160 -4.05 -0.09 12.21
C HIS A 160 -5.40 0.55 12.58
N VAL A 161 -5.67 0.70 13.88
CA VAL A 161 -6.89 1.32 14.40
C VAL A 161 -6.96 2.79 14.02
N TRP A 162 -5.82 3.49 14.13
CA TRP A 162 -5.72 4.89 13.73
C TRP A 162 -6.12 5.09 12.27
N ARG A 163 -5.59 4.27 11.35
CA ARG A 163 -5.86 4.40 9.90
C ARG A 163 -7.32 4.11 9.55
N ASN A 164 -7.97 3.16 10.23
CA ASN A 164 -9.38 2.85 10.00
C ASN A 164 -10.31 3.96 10.52
N LEU A 165 -9.97 4.60 11.65
CA LEU A 165 -10.74 5.72 12.20
C LEU A 165 -10.47 7.05 11.48
N PHE A 166 -9.21 7.30 11.09
CA PHE A 166 -8.72 8.58 10.57
C PHE A 166 -8.00 8.40 9.22
N PRO A 167 -8.74 8.36 8.10
CA PRO A 167 -8.20 8.14 6.75
C PRO A 167 -7.48 9.36 6.13
N SER A 168 -7.77 10.56 6.63
CA SER A 168 -7.24 11.85 6.16
C SER A 168 -6.44 12.48 7.29
N ASP A 169 -5.44 13.32 6.98
CA ASP A 169 -4.67 14.06 7.99
C ASP A 169 -5.61 14.79 8.95
N THR A 170 -5.80 14.22 10.14
CA THR A 170 -6.74 14.74 11.12
C THR A 170 -6.13 15.91 11.90
N PRO A 171 -6.96 16.88 12.31
CA PRO A 171 -6.53 17.97 13.15
C PRO A 171 -5.99 17.45 14.50
N ASN A 172 -5.03 18.18 15.07
CA ASN A 172 -4.63 18.01 16.47
C ASN A 172 -5.89 17.95 17.37
N ASN A 173 -5.92 16.98 18.29
CA ASN A 173 -6.99 16.75 19.30
C ASN A 173 -8.22 15.97 18.78
N SER A 174 -8.00 14.74 18.29
CA SER A 174 -9.09 13.84 17.90
C SER A 174 -9.68 13.10 19.11
N PHE A 175 -10.99 13.19 19.31
CA PHE A 175 -11.70 12.47 20.37
C PHE A 175 -12.40 11.23 19.81
N VAL A 176 -12.35 10.14 20.57
CA VAL A 176 -13.04 8.89 20.25
C VAL A 176 -13.92 8.46 21.40
N GLU A 177 -15.13 8.01 21.07
CA GLU A 177 -15.99 7.30 22.01
C GLU A 177 -15.55 5.84 22.07
N VAL A 178 -15.18 5.37 23.26
CA VAL A 178 -14.83 3.98 23.56
C VAL A 178 -15.99 3.33 24.29
N ARG A 179 -16.65 2.35 23.67
CA ARG A 179 -17.79 1.61 24.26
C ARG A 179 -17.45 0.14 24.41
N TYR A 180 -17.72 -0.45 25.58
CA TYR A 180 -17.57 -1.89 25.78
C TYR A 180 -18.66 -2.66 25.03
N VAL A 181 -18.26 -3.68 24.28
CA VAL A 181 -19.18 -4.52 23.51
C VAL A 181 -18.76 -5.98 23.59
N ARG A 182 -19.74 -6.90 23.52
CA ARG A 182 -19.47 -8.32 23.33
C ARG A 182 -19.64 -8.68 21.87
N LEU A 183 -18.58 -9.23 21.29
CA LEU A 183 -18.57 -9.69 19.92
C LEU A 183 -18.72 -11.21 19.86
N PRO A 184 -19.54 -11.75 18.94
CA PRO A 184 -19.56 -13.18 18.67
C PRO A 184 -18.24 -13.63 18.03
N LYS A 185 -17.89 -14.90 18.20
CA LYS A 185 -16.75 -15.50 17.48
C LYS A 185 -17.02 -15.48 15.97
N GLY A 186 -16.04 -15.04 15.20
CA GLY A 186 -16.11 -15.05 13.74
C GLY A 186 -16.10 -16.49 13.22
N THR A 187 -16.91 -16.75 12.20
CA THR A 187 -16.91 -18.03 11.47
C THR A 187 -16.53 -17.87 10.02
N TYR A 188 -16.77 -16.69 9.43
CA TYR A 188 -16.45 -16.40 8.04
C TYR A 188 -16.05 -14.94 7.87
N ALA A 189 -15.04 -14.69 7.01
CA ALA A 189 -14.61 -13.36 6.60
C ALA A 189 -14.36 -13.32 5.09
N LYS A 190 -15.01 -12.38 4.41
CA LYS A 190 -14.77 -12.08 3.00
C LYS A 190 -13.85 -10.88 2.89
N LEU A 191 -12.66 -11.09 2.34
CA LEU A 191 -11.61 -10.08 2.25
C LEU A 191 -11.32 -9.75 0.78
N GLN A 192 -11.12 -8.48 0.50
CA GLN A 192 -10.77 -7.99 -0.82
C GLN A 192 -9.43 -7.25 -0.77
N PRO A 193 -8.39 -7.73 -1.48
CA PRO A 193 -7.15 -6.97 -1.63
C PRO A 193 -7.38 -5.66 -2.37
N GLU A 194 -6.79 -4.57 -1.90
CA GLU A 194 -6.88 -3.26 -2.59
C GLU A 194 -6.05 -3.21 -3.88
N GLY A 195 -5.09 -4.11 -4.06
CA GLY A 195 -4.29 -4.15 -5.28
C GLY A 195 -3.84 -5.54 -5.67
N ILE A 196 -3.13 -5.59 -6.78
CA ILE A 196 -2.80 -6.83 -7.49
C ILE A 196 -1.52 -7.41 -6.89
N GLY A 197 -1.57 -8.67 -6.45
CA GLY A 197 -0.39 -9.40 -5.98
C GLY A 197 -0.61 -10.25 -4.73
N PHE A 198 -1.56 -9.88 -3.86
CA PHE A 198 -1.84 -10.68 -2.65
C PHE A 198 -2.28 -12.11 -2.99
N ALA A 199 -3.18 -12.26 -3.98
CA ALA A 199 -3.65 -13.56 -4.46
C ALA A 199 -2.55 -14.42 -5.12
N GLU A 200 -1.41 -13.82 -5.47
CA GLU A 200 -0.28 -14.52 -6.07
C GLU A 200 0.74 -15.01 -5.04
N LEU A 201 0.57 -14.64 -3.76
CA LEU A 201 1.47 -15.06 -2.70
C LEU A 201 1.34 -16.57 -2.44
N PRO A 202 2.46 -17.30 -2.36
CA PRO A 202 2.47 -18.68 -1.87
C PRO A 202 2.01 -18.66 -0.41
N ASN A 203 1.27 -19.69 -0.01
CA ASN A 203 0.76 -19.84 1.36
C ASN A 203 -0.01 -18.61 1.89
N GLN A 204 -0.77 -17.90 1.04
CA GLN A 204 -1.59 -16.75 1.42
C GLN A 204 -2.38 -16.97 2.73
N LYS A 205 -2.87 -18.20 2.95
CA LYS A 205 -3.57 -18.60 4.18
C LYS A 205 -2.71 -18.43 5.43
N ALA A 206 -1.47 -18.90 5.42
CA ALA A 206 -0.58 -18.84 6.57
C ALA A 206 -0.15 -17.40 6.90
N VAL A 207 0.07 -16.58 5.86
CA VAL A 207 0.39 -15.15 6.01
C VAL A 207 -0.78 -14.42 6.67
N LEU A 208 -1.99 -14.69 6.19
CA LEU A 208 -3.22 -14.09 6.68
C LEU A 208 -3.53 -14.56 8.12
N GLU A 209 -3.36 -15.85 8.42
CA GLU A 209 -3.47 -16.40 9.79
C GLU A 209 -2.48 -15.73 10.75
N THR A 210 -1.23 -15.56 10.33
CA THR A 210 -0.19 -14.90 11.15
C THR A 210 -0.55 -13.46 11.44
N SER A 211 -1.07 -12.74 10.43
CA SER A 211 -1.54 -11.37 10.59
C SER A 211 -2.73 -11.31 11.55
N LEU A 212 -3.76 -12.15 11.34
CA LEU A 212 -4.98 -12.16 12.15
C LEU A 212 -4.72 -12.48 13.63
N ARG A 213 -3.68 -13.26 13.96
CA ARG A 213 -3.28 -13.51 15.37
C ARG A 213 -2.89 -12.24 16.12
N GLN A 214 -2.49 -11.18 15.41
CA GLN A 214 -2.18 -9.89 16.03
C GLN A 214 -3.44 -9.09 16.38
N HIS A 215 -4.58 -9.43 15.78
CA HIS A 215 -5.85 -8.76 15.97
C HIS A 215 -6.75 -9.54 16.95
N ALA A 216 -7.58 -8.82 17.69
CA ALA A 216 -8.63 -9.35 18.56
C ALA A 216 -9.98 -9.35 17.85
N THR A 217 -10.18 -8.43 16.92
CA THR A 217 -11.46 -8.17 16.25
C THR A 217 -11.27 -7.90 14.76
N LEU A 218 -12.35 -8.09 14.00
CA LEU A 218 -12.51 -7.57 12.65
C LEU A 218 -13.86 -6.87 12.56
N SER A 219 -13.90 -5.71 11.93
CA SER A 219 -15.15 -5.03 11.56
C SER A 219 -15.30 -4.99 10.05
N GLN A 220 -16.54 -5.00 9.59
CA GLN A 220 -16.87 -4.76 8.19
C GLN A 220 -16.41 -3.35 7.78
N ASP A 221 -15.92 -3.23 6.55
CA ASP A 221 -15.30 -2.03 5.97
C ASP A 221 -13.93 -1.62 6.55
N ASP A 222 -13.41 -2.29 7.59
CA ASP A 222 -12.04 -2.07 8.05
C ASP A 222 -11.02 -2.52 6.99
N VAL A 223 -9.85 -1.87 6.97
CA VAL A 223 -8.71 -2.27 6.13
C VAL A 223 -7.65 -2.96 6.98
N LEU A 224 -7.50 -4.26 6.76
CA LEU A 224 -6.45 -5.09 7.36
C LEU A 224 -5.15 -4.93 6.57
N THR A 225 -4.04 -4.69 7.28
CA THR A 225 -2.70 -4.67 6.65
C THR A 225 -1.98 -5.98 6.94
N VAL A 226 -1.62 -6.72 5.90
CA VAL A 226 -0.95 -8.01 5.97
C VAL A 226 0.46 -7.86 5.42
N ASN A 227 1.47 -8.19 6.23
CA ASN A 227 2.86 -8.07 5.83
C ASN A 227 3.43 -9.41 5.34
N TYR A 228 4.18 -9.38 4.24
CA TYR A 228 4.96 -10.51 3.74
C TYR A 228 6.39 -10.04 3.40
N GLY A 229 7.36 -10.40 4.24
CA GLY A 229 8.71 -9.85 4.15
C GLY A 229 8.69 -8.33 4.39
N GLU A 230 9.22 -7.56 3.42
CA GLU A 230 9.21 -6.09 3.45
C GLU A 230 7.94 -5.47 2.84
N LEU A 231 7.03 -6.28 2.28
CA LEU A 231 5.84 -5.79 1.60
C LEU A 231 4.62 -5.75 2.52
N ALA A 232 3.80 -4.71 2.38
CA ALA A 232 2.54 -4.53 3.09
C ALA A 232 1.37 -4.53 2.11
N TYR A 233 0.47 -5.50 2.27
CA TYR A 233 -0.75 -5.65 1.47
C TYR A 233 -1.95 -5.16 2.27
N LYS A 234 -2.82 -4.38 1.63
CA LYS A 234 -4.07 -3.89 2.23
C LYS A 234 -5.23 -4.74 1.77
N LEU A 235 -6.01 -5.26 2.71
CA LEU A 235 -7.18 -6.08 2.46
C LEU A 235 -8.38 -5.44 3.16
N LYS A 236 -9.37 -5.02 2.38
CA LYS A 236 -10.64 -4.51 2.90
C LYS A 236 -11.54 -5.67 3.33
N VAL A 237 -12.17 -5.53 4.49
CA VAL A 237 -13.17 -6.48 4.99
C VAL A 237 -14.52 -6.16 4.35
N LEU A 238 -15.04 -7.06 3.50
CA LEU A 238 -16.32 -6.85 2.82
C LEU A 238 -17.51 -7.40 3.59
N GLU A 239 -17.36 -8.58 4.18
CA GLU A 239 -18.44 -9.28 4.87
C GLU A 239 -17.87 -10.12 6.02
N LEU A 240 -18.60 -10.20 7.12
CA LEU A 240 -18.28 -11.01 8.29
C LEU A 240 -19.52 -11.79 8.74
N LYS A 241 -19.31 -12.98 9.32
CA LYS A 241 -20.37 -13.77 9.95
C LYS A 241 -19.96 -14.21 11.36
N PRO A 242 -20.90 -14.21 12.33
CA PRO A 242 -22.35 -14.02 12.16
C PRO A 242 -22.83 -12.55 12.23
N SER A 243 -21.94 -11.59 12.46
CA SER A 243 -22.27 -10.16 12.60
C SER A 243 -21.30 -9.31 11.77
N SER A 244 -21.61 -8.02 11.59
CA SER A 244 -20.75 -7.04 10.91
C SER A 244 -19.48 -6.71 11.70
N SER A 245 -19.34 -7.20 12.92
CA SER A 245 -18.09 -7.16 13.69
C SER A 245 -17.97 -8.42 14.53
N VAL A 246 -16.78 -9.03 14.53
CA VAL A 246 -16.57 -10.34 15.14
C VAL A 246 -15.25 -10.39 15.91
N SER A 247 -15.20 -11.27 16.91
CA SER A 247 -13.96 -11.61 17.60
C SER A 247 -13.19 -12.65 16.78
N VAL A 248 -11.89 -12.42 16.59
CA VAL A 248 -10.97 -13.35 15.92
C VAL A 248 -10.02 -14.08 16.88
N LEU A 249 -10.23 -13.90 18.18
CA LEU A 249 -9.46 -14.59 19.22
C LEU A 249 -9.87 -16.06 19.33
N GLU A 250 -8.89 -16.95 19.24
CA GLU A 250 -9.06 -18.40 19.46
C GLU A 250 -10.26 -18.97 18.69
N THR A 251 -10.34 -18.63 17.40
CA THR A 251 -11.40 -19.09 16.52
C THR A 251 -10.83 -19.43 15.15
N ASP A 252 -11.42 -20.45 14.53
CA ASP A 252 -11.12 -20.84 13.17
C ASP A 252 -12.12 -20.12 12.26
N ILE A 253 -11.63 -19.12 11.53
CA ILE A 253 -12.43 -18.33 10.59
C ILE A 253 -12.15 -18.83 9.19
N GLU A 254 -13.21 -19.15 8.45
CA GLU A 254 -13.13 -19.40 7.02
C GLU A 254 -12.91 -18.06 6.28
N VAL A 255 -11.81 -17.95 5.54
CA VAL A 255 -11.46 -16.73 4.82
C VAL A 255 -11.66 -16.93 3.32
N ASP A 256 -12.46 -16.06 2.71
CA ASP A 256 -12.71 -16.01 1.28
C ASP A 256 -12.07 -14.75 0.70
N ILE A 257 -11.13 -14.93 -0.23
CA ILE A 257 -10.37 -13.83 -0.85
C ILE A 257 -10.95 -13.59 -2.23
N VAL A 258 -11.48 -12.39 -2.43
CA VAL A 258 -12.08 -11.97 -3.71
C VAL A 258 -11.02 -11.28 -4.58
N SER A 259 -11.27 -11.20 -5.89
CA SER A 259 -10.49 -10.38 -6.81
C SER A 259 -10.39 -8.92 -6.33
N PRO A 260 -9.25 -8.26 -6.55
CA PRO A 260 -9.08 -6.84 -6.22
C PRO A 260 -10.09 -5.98 -6.99
N ASP A 261 -10.43 -4.81 -6.44
CA ASP A 261 -11.31 -3.86 -7.11
C ASP A 261 -10.56 -3.21 -8.28
N ASP A 262 -11.16 -3.24 -9.48
CA ASP A 262 -10.58 -2.68 -10.70
C ASP A 262 -10.34 -1.16 -10.58
N MET A 263 -11.04 -0.50 -9.64
CA MET A 263 -10.95 0.95 -9.39
C MET A 263 -9.85 1.36 -8.40
N SER A 264 -9.25 0.42 -7.66
CA SER A 264 -8.29 0.71 -6.57
C SER A 264 -6.85 0.33 -6.88
N ALA A 265 -6.49 0.12 -8.16
CA ALA A 265 -5.13 -0.19 -8.61
C ALA A 265 -4.15 0.97 -8.32
N GLY A 266 -3.82 1.15 -7.06
CA GLY A 266 -2.79 2.05 -6.59
C GLY A 266 -1.43 1.58 -7.12
N THR A 267 -0.65 2.54 -7.61
CA THR A 267 0.63 2.39 -8.31
C THR A 267 1.77 1.81 -7.47
N ASP A 268 1.52 1.44 -6.21
CA ASP A 268 2.54 1.09 -5.21
C ASP A 268 2.51 -0.38 -4.76
N GLN A 269 1.69 -1.23 -5.39
CA GLN A 269 1.68 -2.67 -5.07
C GLN A 269 2.47 -3.50 -6.08
N TYR A 270 3.41 -4.28 -5.56
CA TYR A 270 4.27 -5.16 -6.34
C TYR A 270 3.53 -6.45 -6.73
N THR A 271 3.24 -6.59 -8.03
CA THR A 271 2.67 -7.80 -8.63
C THR A 271 3.77 -8.68 -9.23
N LEU A 272 3.65 -10.02 -9.11
CA LEU A 272 4.56 -10.99 -9.73
C LEU A 272 4.01 -11.48 -11.07
N LYS A 273 4.35 -10.76 -12.13
CA LYS A 273 3.87 -11.09 -13.48
C LYS A 273 4.42 -12.44 -13.95
N PRO A 274 3.58 -13.39 -14.38
CA PRO A 274 4.07 -14.68 -14.88
C PRO A 274 4.83 -14.50 -16.20
N LEU A 275 5.98 -15.16 -16.32
CA LEU A 275 6.84 -15.16 -17.48
C LEU A 275 7.09 -16.61 -17.92
N LEU A 276 6.83 -16.90 -19.19
CA LEU A 276 7.01 -18.23 -19.77
C LEU A 276 8.30 -18.27 -20.58
N PHE A 277 8.96 -19.44 -20.60
CA PHE A 277 10.15 -19.64 -21.41
C PHE A 277 9.88 -19.31 -22.89
N GLY A 278 10.76 -18.49 -23.48
CA GLY A 278 10.69 -18.04 -24.87
C GLY A 278 9.69 -16.91 -25.13
N LYS A 279 8.89 -16.50 -24.13
CA LYS A 279 8.01 -15.32 -24.26
C LYS A 279 8.68 -14.11 -23.62
N SER A 280 8.68 -13.01 -24.36
CA SER A 280 9.18 -11.74 -23.87
C SER A 280 8.01 -10.87 -23.39
N GLU A 281 8.23 -10.14 -22.31
CA GLU A 281 7.25 -9.20 -21.75
C GLU A 281 7.89 -7.82 -21.68
N SER A 282 7.13 -6.79 -22.03
CA SER A 282 7.58 -5.40 -21.91
C SER A 282 7.07 -4.77 -20.61
N GLY A 283 7.84 -3.82 -20.08
CA GLY A 283 7.51 -3.12 -18.85
C GLY A 283 8.12 -1.72 -18.81
N MET A 284 7.63 -0.91 -17.87
CA MET A 284 8.22 0.39 -17.53
C MET A 284 8.50 0.41 -16.03
N VAL A 285 9.64 0.98 -15.65
CA VAL A 285 10.02 1.14 -14.24
C VAL A 285 10.54 2.56 -13.99
N GLU A 286 10.07 3.16 -12.90
CA GLU A 286 10.53 4.47 -12.42
C GLU A 286 11.82 4.31 -11.59
N GLU A 287 12.61 5.38 -11.51
CA GLU A 287 13.78 5.42 -10.65
C GLU A 287 13.42 5.10 -9.19
N GLY A 288 14.15 4.16 -8.59
CA GLY A 288 13.92 3.72 -7.21
C GLY A 288 12.82 2.67 -7.04
N LYS A 289 12.07 2.33 -8.11
CA LYS A 289 10.99 1.34 -8.06
C LYS A 289 11.41 -0.01 -8.67
N TYR A 290 10.58 -1.02 -8.40
CA TYR A 290 10.74 -2.38 -8.89
C TYR A 290 9.52 -2.84 -9.70
N VAL A 291 9.78 -3.62 -10.74
CA VAL A 291 8.77 -4.45 -11.42
C VAL A 291 9.19 -5.91 -11.28
N PHE A 292 8.25 -6.77 -10.87
CA PHE A 292 8.55 -8.17 -10.57
C PHE A 292 7.91 -9.14 -11.57
N TYR A 293 8.66 -10.19 -11.90
CA TYR A 293 8.22 -11.29 -12.75
C TYR A 293 8.51 -12.62 -12.06
N LYS A 294 7.81 -13.69 -12.45
CA LYS A 294 8.07 -15.06 -11.98
C LYS A 294 8.08 -16.06 -13.11
N PHE A 295 8.94 -17.07 -13.01
CA PHE A 295 8.95 -18.23 -13.90
C PHE A 295 9.18 -19.51 -13.08
N THR A 296 8.86 -20.67 -13.65
CA THR A 296 8.97 -21.96 -12.94
C THR A 296 9.93 -22.88 -13.68
N ILE A 297 10.90 -23.44 -12.97
CA ILE A 297 11.73 -24.54 -13.46
C ILE A 297 11.09 -25.84 -12.96
N ASP A 298 10.65 -26.68 -13.89
CA ASP A 298 10.12 -28.01 -13.61
C ASP A 298 11.23 -29.07 -13.57
N ASP A 299 10.88 -30.30 -13.20
CA ASP A 299 11.84 -31.39 -13.03
C ASP A 299 12.54 -31.78 -14.35
N ASP A 300 11.85 -31.69 -15.48
CA ASP A 300 12.42 -31.98 -16.81
C ASP A 300 13.43 -30.91 -17.23
N THR A 301 13.09 -29.63 -17.04
CA THR A 301 14.00 -28.51 -17.30
C THR A 301 15.22 -28.57 -16.38
N ARG A 302 15.02 -28.86 -15.09
CA ARG A 302 16.13 -29.05 -14.15
C ARG A 302 17.08 -30.15 -14.61
N LYS A 303 16.58 -31.32 -15.01
CA LYS A 303 17.42 -32.44 -15.47
C LYS A 303 18.33 -32.02 -16.63
N LYS A 304 17.78 -31.28 -17.60
CA LYS A 304 18.53 -30.74 -18.75
C LYS A 304 19.58 -29.71 -18.34
N ILE A 305 19.31 -28.91 -17.30
CA ILE A 305 20.27 -27.94 -16.77
C ILE A 305 21.39 -28.65 -16.01
N VAL A 306 21.05 -29.59 -15.12
CA VAL A 306 22.03 -30.34 -14.31
C VAL A 306 22.89 -31.26 -15.18
N SER A 307 22.33 -31.84 -16.25
CA SER A 307 23.11 -32.65 -17.20
C SER A 307 24.06 -31.81 -18.07
N GLY A 308 23.98 -30.48 -18.02
CA GLY A 308 24.76 -29.58 -18.86
C GLY A 308 24.33 -29.59 -20.32
N GLU A 309 23.12 -30.05 -20.63
CA GLU A 309 22.55 -29.95 -21.98
C GLU A 309 22.05 -28.53 -22.26
N LYS A 310 21.46 -27.90 -21.24
CA LYS A 310 20.84 -26.58 -21.34
C LYS A 310 21.23 -25.66 -20.20
N ARG A 311 21.00 -24.36 -20.38
CA ARG A 311 21.10 -23.32 -19.35
C ARG A 311 19.91 -22.38 -19.47
N ALA A 312 19.41 -21.90 -18.33
CA ALA A 312 18.37 -20.88 -18.35
C ALA A 312 19.02 -19.50 -18.34
N GLU A 313 18.72 -18.67 -19.34
CA GLU A 313 19.13 -17.27 -19.39
C GLU A 313 17.94 -16.37 -19.09
N VAL A 314 18.08 -15.53 -18.06
CA VAL A 314 17.16 -14.43 -17.79
C VAL A 314 17.78 -13.16 -18.36
N ARG A 315 17.13 -12.57 -19.37
CA ARG A 315 17.61 -11.38 -20.07
C ARG A 315 16.65 -10.20 -19.86
N VAL A 316 17.21 -9.03 -19.57
CA VAL A 316 16.49 -7.75 -19.57
C VAL A 316 17.20 -6.78 -20.51
N ASP A 317 16.48 -6.34 -21.54
CA ASP A 317 16.95 -5.38 -22.53
C ASP A 317 16.25 -4.03 -22.29
N SER A 318 17.01 -2.96 -22.07
CA SER A 318 16.46 -1.60 -21.93
C SER A 318 16.49 -0.87 -23.28
N GLU A 319 15.49 -0.03 -23.57
CA GLU A 319 15.47 0.76 -24.81
C GLU A 319 16.64 1.78 -24.84
N ILE A 320 17.25 1.97 -26.01
CA ILE A 320 18.56 2.64 -26.23
C ILE A 320 18.59 4.12 -25.76
N ASP A 321 17.43 4.75 -25.58
CA ASP A 321 17.26 6.17 -25.22
C ASP A 321 16.61 6.36 -23.83
N GLY A 322 16.41 5.26 -23.09
CA GLY A 322 15.84 5.24 -21.74
C GLY A 322 16.89 4.91 -20.69
N GLY A 323 16.62 5.25 -19.42
CA GLY A 323 17.56 5.13 -18.31
C GLY A 323 18.06 3.71 -17.99
N ASP A 324 18.81 3.54 -16.90
CA ASP A 324 19.45 2.25 -16.58
C ASP A 324 18.58 1.38 -15.66
N THR A 325 18.61 0.06 -15.84
CA THR A 325 17.93 -0.92 -14.98
C THR A 325 18.90 -1.81 -14.21
N SER A 326 18.44 -2.60 -13.25
CA SER A 326 19.24 -3.69 -12.65
C SER A 326 18.35 -4.91 -12.48
N ILE A 327 18.90 -6.11 -12.69
CA ILE A 327 18.14 -7.35 -12.54
C ILE A 327 18.62 -8.10 -11.31
N TYR A 328 17.67 -8.53 -10.49
CA TYR A 328 17.86 -9.38 -9.33
C TYR A 328 16.99 -10.62 -9.48
N VAL A 329 17.53 -11.80 -9.22
CA VAL A 329 16.81 -13.07 -9.36
C VAL A 329 16.97 -13.87 -8.08
N SER A 330 15.89 -14.50 -7.63
CA SER A 330 15.88 -15.40 -6.47
C SER A 330 14.92 -16.55 -6.65
N ARG A 331 15.19 -17.66 -5.98
CA ARG A 331 14.26 -18.78 -5.84
C ARG A 331 13.34 -18.59 -4.62
N HIS A 332 12.13 -19.15 -4.71
CA HIS A 332 11.22 -19.27 -3.57
C HIS A 332 11.95 -19.88 -2.34
N PRO A 333 11.81 -19.31 -1.13
CA PRO A 333 10.69 -18.46 -0.66
C PRO A 333 10.80 -16.95 -0.95
N LEU A 334 11.92 -16.49 -1.52
CA LEU A 334 12.13 -15.07 -1.78
C LEU A 334 11.43 -14.64 -3.07
N LEU A 335 10.27 -14.02 -2.90
CA LEU A 335 9.38 -13.63 -3.99
C LEU A 335 9.73 -12.31 -4.65
N PHE A 336 10.33 -11.38 -3.90
CA PHE A 336 10.58 -10.01 -4.35
C PHE A 336 12.07 -9.71 -4.17
N PRO A 337 12.92 -10.18 -5.10
CA PRO A 337 14.35 -9.95 -5.01
C PRO A 337 14.68 -8.47 -5.14
N THR A 338 15.36 -7.93 -4.13
CA THR A 338 15.77 -6.52 -4.08
C THR A 338 17.28 -6.39 -4.21
N ARG A 339 17.79 -5.15 -4.25
CA ARG A 339 19.23 -4.85 -4.29
C ARG A 339 19.99 -5.48 -3.12
N HIS A 340 19.34 -5.60 -1.97
CA HIS A 340 19.95 -6.10 -0.74
C HIS A 340 19.62 -7.58 -0.48
N LEU A 341 18.60 -8.10 -1.15
CA LEU A 341 18.06 -9.44 -0.91
C LEU A 341 17.83 -10.17 -2.24
N HIS A 342 18.85 -10.86 -2.73
CA HIS A 342 18.79 -11.66 -3.96
C HIS A 342 19.79 -12.82 -3.99
N GLU A 343 19.57 -13.82 -4.85
CA GLU A 343 20.52 -14.92 -5.07
C GLU A 343 21.44 -14.67 -6.28
N TRP A 344 20.93 -14.04 -7.32
CA TRP A 344 21.69 -13.67 -8.53
C TRP A 344 21.38 -12.25 -8.98
N SER A 345 22.34 -11.59 -9.63
CA SER A 345 22.16 -10.25 -10.18
C SER A 345 23.00 -10.00 -11.43
N SER A 346 22.56 -9.12 -12.32
CA SER A 346 23.40 -8.55 -13.38
C SER A 346 23.23 -7.03 -13.43
N HIS A 347 24.36 -6.32 -13.50
CA HIS A 347 24.43 -4.86 -13.43
C HIS A 347 24.98 -4.21 -14.71
N ASP A 348 25.34 -5.02 -15.71
CA ASP A 348 26.00 -4.64 -16.97
C ASP A 348 25.19 -3.59 -17.76
N ALA A 349 25.84 -2.69 -18.51
CA ALA A 349 25.12 -1.75 -19.40
C ALA A 349 24.62 -2.46 -20.66
N GLY A 350 23.37 -2.15 -21.04
CA GLY A 350 22.68 -2.77 -22.17
C GLY A 350 21.90 -4.01 -21.73
N SER A 351 22.03 -5.11 -22.46
CA SER A 351 21.40 -6.40 -22.17
C SER A 351 21.94 -7.00 -20.88
N LYS A 352 21.13 -7.00 -19.82
CA LYS A 352 21.47 -7.62 -18.52
C LYS A 352 21.08 -9.08 -18.56
N VAL A 353 22.05 -9.98 -18.35
CA VAL A 353 21.82 -11.42 -18.45
C VAL A 353 22.25 -12.11 -17.15
N VAL A 354 21.33 -12.83 -16.54
CA VAL A 354 21.61 -13.79 -15.46
C VAL A 354 21.53 -15.18 -16.06
N ILE A 355 22.60 -15.97 -15.89
CA ILE A 355 22.69 -17.35 -16.40
C ILE A 355 22.57 -18.30 -15.22
N LEU A 356 21.58 -19.19 -15.27
CA LEU A 356 21.39 -20.29 -14.32
C LEU A 356 21.86 -21.59 -15.00
N SER A 357 22.95 -22.16 -14.51
CA SER A 357 23.67 -23.27 -15.15
C SER A 357 23.94 -24.45 -14.21
N SER A 358 24.47 -25.55 -14.75
CA SER A 358 24.92 -26.72 -13.97
C SER A 358 25.98 -26.40 -12.91
N LYS A 359 26.67 -25.25 -13.03
CA LYS A 359 27.69 -24.80 -12.08
C LYS A 359 27.09 -24.19 -10.82
N ASP A 360 25.81 -23.82 -10.86
CA ASP A 360 25.09 -23.17 -9.77
C ASP A 360 24.40 -24.22 -8.90
N LYS A 361 25.00 -24.55 -7.75
CA LYS A 361 24.46 -25.56 -6.81
C LYS A 361 23.07 -25.21 -6.25
N SER A 362 22.64 -23.95 -6.37
CA SER A 362 21.36 -23.43 -5.90
C SER A 362 20.20 -23.58 -6.90
N VAL A 363 20.47 -24.01 -8.14
CA VAL A 363 19.42 -24.23 -9.15
C VAL A 363 18.69 -25.55 -8.87
N ASP A 364 17.42 -25.44 -8.49
CA ASP A 364 16.53 -26.57 -8.23
C ASP A 364 15.13 -26.35 -8.81
N VAL A 365 14.28 -27.39 -8.77
CA VAL A 365 12.86 -27.29 -9.13
C VAL A 365 12.19 -26.24 -8.25
N GLY A 366 11.38 -25.36 -8.85
CA GLY A 366 10.62 -24.37 -8.10
C GLY A 366 10.32 -23.10 -8.88
N THR A 367 9.71 -22.16 -8.18
CA THR A 367 9.41 -20.82 -8.68
C THR A 367 10.60 -19.90 -8.44
N TYR A 368 10.97 -19.17 -9.48
CA TYR A 368 11.99 -18.14 -9.49
C TYR A 368 11.31 -16.80 -9.73
N SER A 369 11.77 -15.79 -9.01
CA SER A 369 11.32 -14.41 -9.13
C SER A 369 12.43 -13.54 -9.69
N ILE A 370 12.05 -12.54 -10.48
CA ILE A 370 12.92 -11.57 -11.13
C ILE A 370 12.45 -10.19 -10.68
N GLY A 371 13.35 -9.38 -10.15
CA GLY A 371 13.15 -7.98 -9.81
C GLY A 371 13.91 -7.10 -10.79
N VAL A 372 13.17 -6.32 -11.58
CA VAL A 372 13.72 -5.30 -12.48
C VAL A 372 13.64 -3.95 -11.75
N TYR A 373 14.79 -3.41 -11.40
CA TYR A 373 14.94 -2.15 -10.66
C TYR A 373 15.25 -0.99 -11.60
N GLY A 374 14.52 0.13 -11.48
CA GLY A 374 14.85 1.38 -12.16
C GLY A 374 15.97 2.10 -11.45
N PHE A 375 17.15 2.18 -12.08
CA PHE A 375 18.33 2.82 -11.48
C PHE A 375 18.38 4.32 -11.72
N LYS A 376 17.94 4.78 -12.89
CA LYS A 376 17.95 6.20 -13.27
C LYS A 376 16.87 6.45 -14.32
N ASP A 377 16.10 7.53 -14.18
CA ASP A 377 15.02 7.93 -15.08
C ASP A 377 13.90 6.86 -15.25
N MET A 378 12.86 7.18 -16.01
CA MET A 378 11.84 6.19 -16.39
C MET A 378 12.37 5.32 -17.53
N THR A 379 12.47 4.01 -17.29
CA THR A 379 13.04 3.08 -18.28
C THR A 379 12.00 2.10 -18.79
N LYS A 380 11.88 2.02 -20.12
CA LYS A 380 11.19 0.93 -20.81
C LYS A 380 12.15 -0.24 -21.02
N PHE A 381 11.69 -1.44 -20.69
CA PHE A 381 12.49 -2.65 -20.81
C PHE A 381 11.67 -3.81 -21.36
N GLN A 382 12.38 -4.83 -21.85
CA GLN A 382 11.85 -6.12 -22.25
C GLN A 382 12.55 -7.21 -21.44
N VAL A 383 11.78 -8.05 -20.75
CA VAL A 383 12.29 -9.20 -19.99
C VAL A 383 11.95 -10.51 -20.70
N LEU A 384 12.90 -11.44 -20.72
CA LEU A 384 12.78 -12.74 -21.39
C LEU A 384 13.52 -13.80 -20.59
N VAL A 385 12.95 -14.99 -20.50
CA VAL A 385 13.64 -16.18 -19.99
C VAL A 385 13.74 -17.20 -21.12
N THR A 386 14.95 -17.67 -21.44
CA THR A 386 15.19 -18.67 -22.49
C THR A 386 15.94 -19.87 -21.96
N LEU A 387 15.70 -21.04 -22.56
CA LEU A 387 16.53 -22.22 -22.40
C LEU A 387 17.47 -22.31 -23.60
N GLU A 388 18.73 -21.95 -23.41
CA GLU A 388 19.77 -22.11 -24.43
C GLU A 388 20.48 -23.44 -24.25
N ASP A 389 21.00 -24.01 -25.33
CA ASP A 389 21.87 -25.18 -25.25
C ASP A 389 23.24 -24.76 -24.69
N ASP A 390 23.80 -25.50 -23.73
CA ASP A 390 25.09 -25.20 -23.09
C ASP A 390 26.29 -25.62 -23.97
N SER A 391 26.10 -25.59 -25.30
CA SER A 391 27.14 -25.83 -26.28
C SER A 391 28.05 -24.60 -26.39
N GLY A 392 28.95 -24.47 -25.41
CA GLY A 392 30.03 -23.49 -25.30
C GLY A 392 30.09 -22.40 -26.37
N ARG A 393 29.50 -21.23 -26.10
CA ARG A 393 29.80 -20.00 -26.86
C ARG A 393 31.29 -19.69 -26.73
N LYS A 394 32.09 -20.11 -27.72
CA LYS A 394 33.28 -19.34 -28.10
C LYS A 394 32.76 -18.03 -28.70
N VAL A 395 33.14 -16.92 -28.08
CA VAL A 395 32.73 -15.57 -28.46
C VAL A 395 32.97 -15.31 -29.95
N GLY A 396 31.87 -15.05 -30.66
CA GLY A 396 31.80 -14.30 -31.92
C GLY A 396 31.82 -15.12 -33.20
N GLN A 397 30.64 -15.33 -33.81
CA GLN A 397 30.45 -15.28 -35.28
C GLN A 397 28.97 -15.36 -35.64
N GLU A 398 28.42 -14.28 -36.20
CA GLU A 398 27.38 -14.39 -37.23
C GLU A 398 28.02 -13.97 -38.56
N ALA A 399 27.96 -14.86 -39.56
CA ALA A 399 27.43 -14.59 -40.89
C ALA A 399 27.73 -15.77 -41.84
N THR A 400 26.65 -16.43 -42.26
CA THR A 400 26.44 -17.09 -43.56
C THR A 400 27.33 -18.27 -44.01
N SER A 401 26.60 -19.35 -44.38
CA SER A 401 26.88 -20.32 -45.46
C SER A 401 27.56 -21.65 -45.08
N SER A 402 26.75 -22.71 -45.16
CA SER A 402 26.99 -23.98 -45.86
C SER A 402 28.33 -24.70 -45.70
N SER A 403 28.26 -25.83 -45.00
CA SER A 403 28.92 -27.14 -45.27
C SER A 403 30.45 -27.29 -45.20
N SER A 404 30.83 -28.49 -44.76
CA SER A 404 32.12 -29.19 -44.92
C SER A 404 33.23 -28.89 -43.92
N SER A 405 33.63 -29.95 -43.22
CA SER A 405 34.84 -30.08 -42.43
C SER A 405 36.08 -29.93 -43.33
N ILE A 406 36.69 -28.75 -43.28
CA ILE A 406 38.06 -28.53 -43.73
C ILE A 406 38.82 -27.99 -42.52
N GLU A 407 39.73 -28.80 -41.96
CA GLU A 407 40.72 -28.32 -41.00
C GLU A 407 41.55 -27.22 -41.66
N MET A 408 41.34 -25.97 -41.26
CA MET A 408 42.14 -24.84 -41.70
C MET A 408 43.15 -24.49 -40.62
N ASP A 409 44.42 -24.37 -40.99
CA ASP A 409 45.46 -23.81 -40.12
C ASP A 409 45.05 -22.40 -39.66
N THR A 410 45.03 -22.19 -38.35
CA THR A 410 44.77 -20.90 -37.71
C THR A 410 45.99 -20.46 -36.90
N VAL A 411 46.29 -19.16 -36.95
CA VAL A 411 47.43 -18.52 -36.27
C VAL A 411 46.92 -17.42 -35.35
N GLN A 412 47.52 -17.29 -34.17
CA GLN A 412 47.13 -16.28 -33.19
C GLN A 412 47.64 -14.89 -33.59
N CYS A 413 46.71 -13.92 -33.68
CA CYS A 413 47.03 -12.51 -33.90
C CYS A 413 47.84 -11.93 -32.74
N LYS A 414 48.94 -11.24 -33.05
CA LYS A 414 49.83 -10.66 -32.03
C LYS A 414 49.17 -9.57 -31.20
N ASN A 415 48.20 -8.85 -31.77
CA ASN A 415 47.50 -7.73 -31.12
C ASN A 415 46.26 -8.19 -30.33
N CYS A 416 45.23 -8.75 -31.01
CA CYS A 416 43.98 -9.13 -30.34
C CYS A 416 43.98 -10.52 -29.70
N LYS A 417 45.05 -11.30 -29.88
CA LYS A 417 45.19 -12.68 -29.38
C LYS A 417 44.14 -13.68 -29.88
N ARG A 418 43.34 -13.33 -30.88
CA ARG A 418 42.38 -14.23 -31.55
C ARG A 418 43.07 -15.11 -32.58
N PHE A 419 42.58 -16.35 -32.75
CA PHE A 419 43.04 -17.28 -33.77
C PHE A 419 42.36 -16.96 -35.10
N ILE A 420 43.15 -16.64 -36.12
CA ILE A 420 42.70 -16.22 -37.45
C ILE A 420 43.27 -17.19 -38.47
N PRO A 421 42.53 -17.59 -39.52
CA PRO A 421 43.07 -18.44 -40.57
C PRO A 421 44.39 -17.91 -41.12
N SER A 422 45.39 -18.78 -41.31
CA SER A 422 46.74 -18.39 -41.76
C SER A 422 46.75 -17.56 -43.03
N ARG A 423 45.76 -17.77 -43.91
CA ARG A 423 45.57 -17.03 -45.16
C ARG A 423 45.15 -15.56 -44.99
N SER A 424 44.54 -15.19 -43.87
CA SER A 424 44.01 -13.84 -43.61
C SER A 424 44.69 -13.13 -42.43
N ILE A 425 45.64 -13.78 -41.76
CA ILE A 425 46.33 -13.21 -40.59
C ILE A 425 47.03 -11.88 -40.90
N VAL A 426 47.67 -11.73 -42.07
CA VAL A 426 48.40 -10.50 -42.43
C VAL A 426 47.45 -9.31 -42.59
N LEU A 427 46.31 -9.52 -43.26
CA LEU A 427 45.26 -8.52 -43.43
C LEU A 427 44.59 -8.19 -42.09
N HIS A 428 44.30 -9.22 -41.30
CA HIS A 428 43.71 -9.04 -39.97
C HIS A 428 44.65 -8.28 -39.03
N GLU A 429 45.94 -8.62 -38.97
CA GLU A 429 46.91 -7.93 -38.10
C GLU A 429 47.08 -6.45 -38.50
N ALA A 430 47.12 -6.16 -39.81
CA ALA A 430 47.19 -4.78 -40.31
C ALA A 430 45.94 -3.96 -39.96
N TYR A 431 44.75 -4.56 -40.02
CA TYR A 431 43.50 -3.89 -39.65
C TYR A 431 43.32 -3.78 -38.12
N CYS A 432 43.56 -4.88 -37.41
CA CYS A 432 43.46 -4.99 -35.96
C CYS A 432 44.43 -4.03 -35.25
N SER A 433 45.68 -3.91 -35.71
CA SER A 433 46.64 -2.96 -35.15
C SER A 433 46.25 -1.49 -35.32
N ARG A 434 45.40 -1.16 -36.31
CA ARG A 434 44.94 0.21 -36.58
C ARG A 434 43.63 0.55 -35.85
N HIS A 435 42.74 -0.42 -35.72
CA HIS A 435 41.37 -0.20 -35.25
C HIS A 435 41.07 -0.80 -33.87
N SER A 436 42.02 -1.49 -33.25
CA SER A 436 41.83 -2.04 -31.91
C SER A 436 43.06 -1.87 -31.03
N VAL A 437 42.80 -1.54 -29.78
CA VAL A 437 43.80 -1.25 -28.75
C VAL A 437 43.59 -2.23 -27.61
N ALA A 438 44.67 -2.90 -27.20
CA ALA A 438 44.67 -3.71 -25.99
C ALA A 438 44.74 -2.80 -24.77
N CYS A 439 43.88 -3.06 -23.79
CA CYS A 439 43.88 -2.36 -22.52
C CYS A 439 45.19 -2.62 -21.77
N GLN A 440 45.83 -1.54 -21.30
CA GLN A 440 47.11 -1.60 -20.59
C GLN A 440 46.97 -1.82 -19.07
N HIS A 441 45.74 -1.89 -18.56
CA HIS A 441 45.51 -2.13 -17.14
C HIS A 441 45.91 -3.57 -16.77
N ALA A 442 46.68 -3.70 -15.68
CA ALA A 442 47.20 -4.98 -15.22
C ALA A 442 46.04 -5.95 -14.93
N GLY A 443 46.01 -7.09 -15.61
CA GLY A 443 44.97 -8.12 -15.43
C GLY A 443 43.69 -7.94 -16.27
N CYS A 444 43.52 -6.85 -17.01
CA CYS A 444 42.32 -6.64 -17.85
C CYS A 444 42.39 -7.41 -19.17
N GLY A 445 43.46 -7.22 -19.95
CA GLY A 445 43.70 -7.97 -21.20
C GLY A 445 42.67 -7.77 -22.33
N MET A 446 41.65 -6.90 -22.17
CA MET A 446 40.62 -6.67 -23.18
C MET A 446 41.15 -5.92 -24.40
N VAL A 447 40.72 -6.34 -25.59
CA VAL A 447 41.07 -5.69 -26.86
C VAL A 447 39.82 -5.02 -27.40
N LEU A 448 39.84 -3.70 -27.37
CA LEU A 448 38.68 -2.84 -27.65
C LEU A 448 38.88 -2.12 -28.97
N ARG A 449 37.81 -1.71 -29.64
CA ARG A 449 37.95 -0.82 -30.80
C ARG A 449 38.49 0.53 -30.35
N THR A 450 39.23 1.21 -31.22
CA THR A 450 39.87 2.50 -30.88
C THR A 450 38.88 3.55 -30.38
N GLU A 451 37.64 3.51 -30.88
CA GLU A 451 36.55 4.40 -30.45
C GLU A 451 36.02 4.03 -29.05
N GLU A 452 35.81 2.74 -28.78
CA GLU A 452 35.30 2.18 -27.51
C GLU A 452 36.35 2.23 -26.38
N ALA A 453 37.64 2.20 -26.73
CA ALA A 453 38.74 2.23 -25.77
C ALA A 453 38.79 3.52 -24.93
N ARG A 454 38.19 4.62 -25.43
CA ARG A 454 38.11 5.89 -24.68
C ARG A 454 37.12 5.83 -23.52
N ASP A 455 36.09 5.02 -23.68
CA ASP A 455 35.04 4.85 -22.68
C ASP A 455 35.33 3.67 -21.75
N HIS A 456 36.32 2.84 -22.04
CA HIS A 456 36.78 1.79 -21.13
C HIS A 456 37.63 2.34 -19.98
N VAL A 457 37.12 2.24 -18.76
CA VAL A 457 37.74 2.70 -17.51
C VAL A 457 37.84 1.53 -16.52
N HIS A 458 38.65 1.68 -15.47
CA HIS A 458 38.75 0.68 -14.41
C HIS A 458 38.34 1.30 -13.09
N CYS A 459 37.72 0.49 -12.23
CA CYS A 459 37.41 0.89 -10.88
C CYS A 459 38.68 0.98 -10.03
N ASP A 460 38.88 2.10 -9.34
CA ASP A 460 40.05 2.32 -8.48
C ASP A 460 40.07 1.43 -7.22
N LYS A 461 38.92 0.89 -6.82
CA LYS A 461 38.78 0.02 -5.64
C LYS A 461 38.99 -1.46 -5.93
N CYS A 462 38.43 -1.99 -7.03
CA CYS A 462 38.50 -3.42 -7.34
C CYS A 462 39.22 -3.76 -8.66
N GLY A 463 39.63 -2.77 -9.46
CA GLY A 463 40.34 -2.98 -10.72
C GLY A 463 39.48 -3.53 -11.87
N GLN A 464 38.16 -3.69 -11.68
CA GLN A 464 37.26 -4.19 -12.72
C GLN A 464 37.16 -3.19 -13.87
N GLY A 465 37.31 -3.68 -15.11
CA GLY A 465 37.16 -2.88 -16.32
C GLY A 465 35.68 -2.75 -16.72
N LEU A 466 35.21 -1.52 -16.91
CA LEU A 466 33.83 -1.13 -17.21
C LEU A 466 33.81 0.03 -18.22
N GLN A 467 32.66 0.33 -18.78
CA GLN A 467 32.45 1.57 -19.52
C GLN A 467 32.27 2.77 -18.57
N ARG A 468 32.65 3.97 -19.00
CA ARG A 468 32.66 5.19 -18.18
C ARG A 468 31.29 5.51 -17.59
N ARG A 469 30.23 5.28 -18.37
CA ARG A 469 28.83 5.46 -17.94
C ARG A 469 28.41 4.49 -16.82
N GLU A 470 29.10 3.37 -16.66
CA GLU A 470 28.80 2.36 -15.64
C GLU A 470 29.51 2.63 -14.30
N MET A 471 30.49 3.55 -14.28
CA MET A 471 31.33 3.77 -13.11
C MET A 471 30.53 4.23 -11.89
N GLU A 472 29.59 5.16 -12.08
CA GLU A 472 28.74 5.67 -11.00
C GLU A 472 27.91 4.55 -10.36
N LYS A 473 27.30 3.71 -11.19
CA LYS A 473 26.55 2.55 -10.73
C LYS A 473 27.43 1.49 -10.08
N HIS A 474 28.60 1.22 -10.64
CA HIS A 474 29.54 0.28 -10.05
C HIS A 474 29.99 0.73 -8.66
N MET A 475 30.28 2.03 -8.47
CA MET A 475 30.56 2.59 -7.15
C MET A 475 29.38 2.40 -6.19
N LYS A 476 28.16 2.74 -6.62
CA LYS A 476 26.97 2.66 -5.77
C LYS A 476 26.61 1.21 -5.40
N VAL A 477 26.76 0.28 -6.32
CA VAL A 477 26.32 -1.11 -6.11
C VAL A 477 27.36 -1.94 -5.36
N PHE A 478 28.65 -1.75 -5.61
CA PHE A 478 29.69 -2.61 -5.00
C PHE A 478 30.42 -1.94 -3.83
N HIS A 479 30.51 -0.61 -3.83
CA HIS A 479 31.41 0.14 -2.95
C HIS A 479 30.70 1.16 -2.03
N GLU A 480 29.38 1.30 -2.15
CA GLU A 480 28.57 2.08 -1.20
C GLU A 480 28.52 1.36 0.15
N GLN A 481 28.66 2.13 1.22
CA GLN A 481 28.60 1.61 2.57
C GLN A 481 27.14 1.43 3.01
N CYS A 482 26.81 0.23 3.47
CA CYS A 482 25.51 -0.09 4.03
C CYS A 482 25.64 -0.47 5.50
N SER A 483 24.65 -0.06 6.29
CA SER A 483 24.52 -0.42 7.71
C SER A 483 23.59 -1.60 7.87
N CYS A 484 24.07 -2.67 8.49
CA CYS A 484 23.24 -3.81 8.90
C CYS A 484 22.50 -3.49 10.21
N PRO A 485 21.27 -3.99 10.42
CA PRO A 485 20.55 -3.86 11.70
C PRO A 485 21.33 -4.35 12.94
N CYS A 486 22.38 -5.17 12.76
CA CYS A 486 23.29 -5.57 13.84
C CYS A 486 24.35 -4.52 14.21
N GLY A 487 24.37 -3.35 13.55
CA GLY A 487 25.29 -2.24 13.82
C GLY A 487 26.58 -2.23 13.00
N VAL A 488 26.78 -3.21 12.12
CA VAL A 488 27.97 -3.32 11.26
C VAL A 488 27.80 -2.50 9.98
N VAL A 489 28.82 -1.71 9.62
CA VAL A 489 28.87 -0.94 8.37
C VAL A 489 29.94 -1.54 7.46
N LEU A 490 29.54 -2.02 6.28
CA LEU A 490 30.43 -2.62 5.29
C LEU A 490 30.10 -2.10 3.89
N GLU A 491 31.06 -2.17 2.97
CA GLU A 491 30.79 -1.98 1.54
C GLU A 491 29.86 -3.10 1.04
N ASN A 492 28.97 -2.77 0.10
CA ASN A 492 27.94 -3.68 -0.40
C ASN A 492 28.47 -5.06 -0.84
N ALA A 493 29.61 -5.12 -1.54
CA ALA A 493 30.21 -6.39 -1.94
C ALA A 493 30.63 -7.28 -0.75
N ALA A 494 31.10 -6.67 0.34
CA ALA A 494 31.46 -7.36 1.57
C ALA A 494 30.22 -7.69 2.43
N MET A 495 29.15 -6.92 2.33
CA MET A 495 27.90 -7.17 3.07
C MET A 495 27.22 -8.47 2.64
N VAL A 496 27.18 -8.74 1.32
CA VAL A 496 26.61 -9.98 0.75
C VAL A 496 27.33 -11.23 1.27
N SER A 497 28.62 -11.13 1.55
CA SER A 497 29.43 -12.24 2.07
C SER A 497 29.50 -12.30 3.61
N TYR A 498 29.29 -11.18 4.31
CA TYR A 498 29.29 -11.11 5.77
C TYR A 498 27.96 -11.52 6.39
N CYS A 499 26.85 -11.22 5.71
CA CYS A 499 25.52 -11.68 6.10
C CYS A 499 24.93 -12.57 4.99
N PRO A 500 25.49 -13.76 4.73
CA PRO A 500 24.80 -14.76 3.93
C PRO A 500 23.58 -15.17 4.78
N LEU A 501 22.39 -14.65 4.45
CA LEU A 501 21.21 -14.85 5.28
C LEU A 501 20.90 -16.36 5.45
N PRO A 502 20.29 -16.74 6.59
CA PRO A 502 19.71 -18.06 6.81
C PRO A 502 18.55 -18.40 5.85
#